data_AF-M5TLQ2-F1
#
_entry.id   AF-M5TLQ2-F1
#
_cell.length_a   1.000
_cell.length_b   1.000
_cell.length_c   1.000
_cell.angle_alpha   90.00
_cell.angle_beta   90.00
_cell.angle_gamma   90.00
#
_symmetry.space_group_name_H-M   'P 1'
#
loop_
_entity.id
_entity.type
_entity.pdbx_description
1 polymer ?
#
loop_
_entity_poly.entity_id
_entity_poly.type
_entity_poly.pdbx_seq_one_letter_code
_entity_poly.pdbx_strand_id
1 'polypeptide(L)'
;MAIGPLADVSSFTVDQLYDLYHAVALKDHAFRLQSLYGEVSPPAGHCVFRPLSREGFTQRVLHYDSLEDGQIGRSLRQRLARQATAYGVSSVKAKASKRAA
;
A
#
# COMPACT_ATOMS: atom_id res chain seq x y z
N MET A 1 -14.43 13.21 7.13
CA MET A 1 -13.02 12.88 7.37
C MET A 1 -12.17 13.69 6.41
N ALA A 2 -11.34 14.61 6.90
CA ALA A 2 -10.33 15.25 6.06
C ALA A 2 -9.24 14.23 5.76
N ILE A 3 -9.15 13.80 4.51
CA ILE A 3 -8.02 12.99 4.04
C ILE A 3 -6.81 13.94 4.15
N GLY A 4 -5.86 13.61 5.03
CA GLY A 4 -4.61 14.38 5.16
C GLY A 4 -3.86 14.48 3.83
N PRO A 5 -2.81 15.31 3.74
CA PRO A 5 -2.05 15.46 2.50
C PRO A 5 -1.64 14.09 1.95
N LEU A 6 -1.97 13.84 0.68
CA LEU A 6 -1.61 12.59 0.01
C LEU A 6 -0.10 12.48 -0.03
N ALA A 7 0.44 11.33 0.38
CA ALA A 7 1.86 11.07 0.24
C ALA A 7 2.23 11.06 -1.25
N ASP A 8 3.17 11.90 -1.67
CA ASP A 8 3.72 11.78 -3.01
C ASP A 8 4.67 10.58 -3.08
N VAL A 9 4.31 9.62 -3.93
CA VAL A 9 5.04 8.37 -4.16
C VAL A 9 5.50 8.24 -5.61
N SER A 10 5.39 9.31 -6.41
CA SER A 10 5.79 9.33 -7.81
C SER A 10 7.27 8.96 -8.01
N SER A 11 8.12 9.37 -7.07
CA SER A 11 9.57 9.17 -7.06
C SER A 11 10.03 7.89 -6.35
N PHE A 12 9.11 6.99 -5.99
CA PHE A 12 9.47 5.77 -5.28
C PHE A 12 10.09 4.74 -6.24
N THR A 13 11.11 4.04 -5.76
CA THR A 13 11.60 2.83 -6.43
C THR A 13 10.54 1.73 -6.36
N VAL A 14 10.64 0.71 -7.22
CA VAL A 14 9.71 -0.43 -7.20
C VAL A 14 9.71 -1.14 -5.83
N ASP A 15 10.87 -1.25 -5.19
CA ASP A 15 10.96 -1.81 -3.83
C ASP A 15 10.24 -0.96 -2.79
N GLN A 16 10.37 0.36 -2.85
CA GLN A 16 9.65 1.27 -1.96
C GLN A 16 8.13 1.21 -2.21
N LEU A 17 7.70 1.03 -3.46
CA LEU A 17 6.30 0.79 -3.81
C LEU A 17 5.81 -0.55 -3.25
N TYR A 18 6.63 -1.61 -3.29
CA TYR A 18 6.29 -2.90 -2.71
C TYR A 18 6.13 -2.80 -1.20
N ASP A 19 7.07 -2.15 -0.50
CA ASP A 19 7.00 -2.00 0.95
C ASP A 19 5.74 -1.22 1.37
N LEU A 20 5.40 -0.17 0.61
CA LEU A 20 4.17 0.59 0.80
C LEU A 20 2.91 -0.26 0.55
N TYR A 21 2.89 -1.00 -0.56
CA TYR A 21 1.82 -1.95 -0.89
C TYR A 21 1.61 -2.98 0.22
N HIS A 22 2.69 -3.59 0.68
CA HIS A 22 2.64 -4.63 1.69
C HIS A 22 2.11 -4.08 3.02
N ALA A 23 2.57 -2.89 3.43
CA ALA A 23 2.08 -2.22 4.64
C ALA A 23 0.59 -1.86 4.55
N VAL A 24 0.12 -1.38 3.40
CA VAL A 24 -1.31 -1.13 3.14
C VAL A 24 -2.11 -2.43 3.22
N ALA A 25 -1.65 -3.49 2.54
CA ALA A 25 -2.33 -4.78 2.52
C ALA A 25 -2.43 -5.40 3.92
N LEU A 26 -1.39 -5.29 4.74
CA LEU A 26 -1.39 -5.72 6.13
C LEU A 26 -2.43 -4.95 6.97
N LYS A 27 -2.48 -3.62 6.85
CA LYS A 27 -3.43 -2.79 7.59
C LYS A 27 -4.87 -3.08 7.19
N ASP A 28 -5.12 -3.21 5.89
CA ASP A 28 -6.43 -3.57 5.37
C ASP A 28 -6.88 -4.96 5.85
N HIS A 29 -5.99 -5.95 5.80
CA HIS A 29 -6.27 -7.29 6.31
C HIS A 29 -6.60 -7.27 7.80
N ALA A 30 -5.80 -6.58 8.62
CA ALA A 30 -6.07 -6.42 10.05
C ALA A 30 -7.42 -5.74 10.32
N PHE A 31 -7.74 -4.69 9.57
CA PHE A 31 -9.04 -4.03 9.67
C PHE A 31 -10.21 -4.94 9.31
N ARG A 32 -10.06 -5.76 8.26
CA ARG A 32 -11.07 -6.77 7.87
C ARG A 32 -11.27 -7.82 8.95
N LEU A 33 -10.19 -8.34 9.54
CA LEU A 33 -10.30 -9.28 10.66
C LEU A 33 -11.02 -8.67 11.85
N GLN A 34 -10.63 -7.48 12.28
CA GLN A 34 -11.27 -6.77 13.38
C GLN A 34 -12.76 -6.51 13.09
N SER A 35 -13.10 -6.14 11.85
CA SER A 35 -14.49 -5.84 11.48
C SER A 35 -15.38 -7.08 11.46
N LEU A 36 -14.83 -8.23 11.09
CA LEU A 36 -15.58 -9.49 10.98
C LEU A 36 -15.67 -10.25 12.29
N TYR A 37 -14.59 -10.26 13.07
CA TYR A 37 -14.45 -11.12 14.23
C TYR A 37 -14.28 -10.35 15.55
N GLY A 38 -14.13 -9.02 15.50
CA GLY A 38 -13.84 -8.21 16.67
C GLY A 38 -12.54 -8.67 17.34
N GLU A 39 -12.64 -8.95 18.64
CA GLU A 39 -11.53 -9.46 19.45
C GLU A 39 -11.37 -10.99 19.37
N VAL A 40 -12.28 -11.69 18.68
CA VAL A 40 -12.24 -13.16 18.58
C VAL A 40 -11.32 -13.56 17.44
N SER A 41 -10.55 -14.64 17.64
CA SER A 41 -9.72 -15.18 16.57
C SER A 41 -10.55 -15.76 15.42
N PRO A 42 -10.10 -15.63 14.16
CA PRO A 42 -10.81 -16.21 13.02
C PRO A 42 -10.98 -17.73 13.17
N PRO A 43 -12.11 -18.31 12.70
CA PRO A 43 -12.34 -19.73 12.78
C PRO A 43 -11.34 -20.53 11.95
N ALA A 44 -11.20 -21.81 12.28
CA ALA A 44 -10.39 -22.74 11.49
C ALA A 44 -10.86 -22.75 10.03
N GLY A 45 -9.90 -22.67 9.10
CA GLY A 45 -10.19 -22.57 7.66
C GLY A 45 -10.35 -21.14 7.13
N HIS A 46 -10.25 -20.10 7.97
CA HIS A 46 -10.18 -18.72 7.48
C HIS A 46 -8.97 -18.53 6.54
N CYS A 47 -9.18 -17.77 5.46
CA CYS A 47 -8.13 -17.51 4.48
C CYS A 47 -7.01 -16.66 5.12
N VAL A 48 -5.80 -17.21 5.18
CA VAL A 48 -4.64 -16.49 5.71
C VAL A 48 -4.24 -15.32 4.80
N PHE A 49 -3.59 -14.31 5.38
CA PHE A 49 -3.01 -13.20 4.63
C PHE A 49 -2.01 -13.70 3.58
N ARG A 50 -2.33 -13.48 2.30
CA ARG A 50 -1.51 -13.87 1.14
C ARG A 50 -1.32 -12.67 0.19
N PRO A 51 -0.41 -11.75 0.49
CA PRO A 51 -0.10 -10.64 -0.42
C PRO A 51 0.62 -11.15 -1.67
N LEU A 52 0.71 -10.30 -2.70
CA LEU A 52 1.56 -10.58 -3.85
C LEU A 52 3.01 -10.74 -3.41
N SER A 53 3.71 -11.68 -4.05
CA SER A 53 5.16 -11.79 -3.90
C SER A 53 5.84 -10.52 -4.43
N ARG A 54 7.04 -10.22 -3.92
CA ARG A 54 7.84 -9.08 -4.38
C ARG A 54 8.08 -9.16 -5.89
N GLU A 55 8.46 -10.34 -6.38
CA GLU A 55 8.67 -10.57 -7.81
C GLU A 55 7.40 -10.30 -8.65
N GLY A 56 6.27 -10.89 -8.26
CA GLY A 56 5.01 -10.70 -8.99
C GLY A 56 4.52 -9.26 -8.95
N PHE A 57 4.74 -8.55 -7.85
CA PHE A 57 4.46 -7.12 -7.76
C PHE A 57 5.37 -6.31 -8.70
N THR A 58 6.68 -6.58 -8.68
CA THR A 58 7.64 -5.92 -9.55
C THR A 58 7.30 -6.09 -11.02
N GLN A 59 7.00 -7.32 -11.46
CA GLN A 59 6.57 -7.61 -12.83
C GLN A 59 5.32 -6.81 -13.22
N ARG A 60 4.34 -6.70 -12.33
CA ARG A 60 3.12 -5.89 -12.57
C ARG A 60 3.41 -4.41 -12.67
N VAL A 61 4.27 -3.85 -11.81
CA VAL A 61 4.63 -2.43 -11.85
C VAL A 61 5.35 -2.12 -13.16
N LEU A 62 6.36 -2.91 -13.53
CA LEU A 62 7.10 -2.72 -14.78
C LEU A 62 6.20 -2.83 -16.00
N HIS A 63 5.28 -3.80 -16.00
CA HIS A 63 4.30 -3.93 -17.07
C HIS A 63 3.38 -2.69 -17.16
N TYR A 64 2.86 -2.21 -16.04
CA TYR A 64 2.01 -1.00 -16.02
C TYR A 64 2.76 0.27 -16.41
N ASP A 65 4.05 0.35 -16.12
CA ASP A 65 4.91 1.45 -16.56
C ASP A 65 5.16 1.41 -18.08
N SER A 66 5.08 0.23 -18.72
CA SER A 66 5.20 0.08 -20.18
C SER A 66 3.91 0.36 -20.97
N LEU A 67 2.76 0.41 -20.30
CA LEU A 67 1.46 0.60 -20.96
C LEU A 67 1.07 2.08 -21.01
N GLU A 68 0.48 2.50 -22.14
CA GLU A 68 -0.12 3.83 -22.33
C GLU A 68 0.83 4.98 -21.89
N ASP A 69 2.09 4.95 -22.34
CA ASP A 69 3.13 5.94 -21.97
C ASP A 69 3.26 6.14 -20.43
N GLY A 70 3.09 5.04 -19.69
CA GLY A 70 3.18 4.99 -18.23
C GLY A 70 1.97 5.57 -17.49
N GLN A 71 0.86 5.88 -18.17
CA GLN A 71 -0.36 6.40 -17.51
C GLN A 71 -0.92 5.40 -16.49
N ILE A 72 -0.90 4.10 -16.82
CA ILE A 72 -1.38 3.05 -15.92
C ILE A 72 -0.47 2.96 -14.69
N GLY A 73 0.85 3.02 -14.88
CA GLY A 73 1.84 3.10 -13.81
C GLY A 73 1.65 4.29 -12.87
N ARG A 74 1.38 5.49 -13.42
CA ARG A 74 1.03 6.69 -12.64
C ARG A 74 -0.25 6.50 -11.83
N SER A 75 -1.28 5.94 -12.46
CA SER A 75 -2.57 5.66 -11.82
C SER A 75 -2.47 4.65 -10.69
N LEU A 76 -1.61 3.63 -10.82
CA LEU A 76 -1.28 2.71 -9.73
C LEU A 76 -0.68 3.46 -8.54
N ARG A 77 0.35 4.28 -8.77
CA ARG A 77 1.04 5.06 -7.72
C ARG A 77 0.07 5.98 -6.98
N GLN A 78 -0.80 6.68 -7.71
CA GLN A 78 -1.83 7.54 -7.11
C GLN A 78 -2.82 6.76 -6.25
N ARG A 79 -3.32 5.61 -6.71
CA ARG A 79 -4.20 4.76 -5.89
C ARG A 79 -3.50 4.28 -4.63
N LEU A 80 -2.25 3.83 -4.75
CA LEU A 80 -1.49 3.33 -3.62
C LEU A 80 -1.23 4.43 -2.58
N ALA A 81 -0.92 5.65 -3.03
CA ALA A 81 -0.82 6.82 -2.16
C ALA A 81 -2.12 7.10 -1.38
N ARG A 82 -3.27 7.08 -2.07
CA ARG A 82 -4.59 7.26 -1.43
C ARG A 82 -4.87 6.19 -0.39
N GLN A 83 -4.58 4.93 -0.70
CA GLN A 83 -4.74 3.82 0.24
C GLN A 83 -3.82 3.98 1.44
N ALA A 84 -2.54 4.33 1.22
CA ALA A 84 -1.60 4.58 2.31
C ALA A 84 -2.11 5.66 3.27
N THR A 85 -2.62 6.77 2.75
CA THR A 85 -3.24 7.82 3.58
C THR A 85 -4.46 7.29 4.33
N ALA A 86 -5.36 6.54 3.67
CA ALA A 86 -6.58 6.02 4.28
C ALA A 86 -6.30 5.05 5.45
N TYR A 87 -5.28 4.20 5.32
CA TYR A 87 -4.87 3.24 6.36
C TYR A 87 -3.83 3.79 7.34
N GLY A 88 -3.49 5.08 7.26
CA GLY A 88 -2.50 5.72 8.13
C GLY A 88 -1.08 5.16 7.97
N VAL A 89 -0.76 4.58 6.81
CA VAL A 89 0.57 4.05 6.48
C VAL A 89 1.44 5.23 6.06
N SER A 90 2.41 5.59 6.91
CA SER A 90 3.37 6.63 6.58
C SER A 90 4.31 6.17 5.47
N SER A 91 4.34 6.89 4.35
CA SER A 91 5.38 6.69 3.35
C SER A 91 6.74 6.99 4.00
N VAL A 92 7.78 6.20 3.69
CA VAL A 92 9.09 6.28 4.37
C VAL A 92 9.70 7.69 4.29
N LYS A 93 9.33 8.50 3.27
CA LYS A 93 9.72 9.92 3.16
C LYS A 93 9.05 10.85 4.17
N ALA A 94 7.85 10.55 4.67
CA ALA A 94 7.20 11.37 5.71
C ALA A 94 7.96 11.36 7.05
N LYS A 95 8.78 10.33 7.31
CA LYS A 95 9.66 10.29 8.49
C LYS A 95 10.89 11.20 8.37
N ALA A 96 11.32 11.55 7.16
CA ALA A 96 12.46 12.45 6.96
C ALA A 96 12.10 13.91 7.26
N SER A 97 10.89 14.36 6.88
CA SER A 97 10.46 15.75 7.10
C SER A 97 10.12 16.07 8.56
N LYS A 98 9.76 15.06 9.39
CA LYS A 98 9.41 15.27 10.80
C LYS A 98 10.60 15.27 11.76
N ARG A 99 11.81 15.00 11.29
CA ARG A 99 13.05 15.04 12.11
C ARG A 99 13.89 16.31 11.88
N ALA A 100 13.46 17.19 10.99
CA ALA A 100 14.20 18.41 10.60
C ALA A 100 13.46 19.72 10.97
N ALA A 101 12.48 19.65 11.88
CA ALA A 101 11.75 20.80 12.41
C ALA A 101 11.82 20.81 13.94
#